data_AF-A0A3D0NLT9-F1
#
_entry.id   AF-A0A3D0NLT9-F1
#
_cell.length_a   1.000
_cell.length_b   1.000
_cell.length_c   1.000
_cell.angle_alpha   90.00
_cell.angle_beta   90.00
_cell.angle_gamma   90.00
#
_symmetry.space_group_name_H-M   'P 1'
#
loop_
_entity.id
_entity.type
_entity.pdbx_description
1 polymer ?
#
loop_
_entity_poly.entity_id
_entity_poly.type
_entity_poly.pdbx_seq_one_letter_code
_entity_poly.pdbx_strand_id
1 'polypeptide(L)'
;MIVAVAIAVTALGTVLTIAATRGTPAAPVVIAAVPAPGAQTPQCQALINTLPDLLGDLPRAATAEPTPAGTAAWRAGGEPVILRCGLGRPAEFVVGAP
;
A
#
# COMPACT_ATOMS: atom_id res chain seq x y z
N MET A 1 -20.37 -44.24 3.94
CA MET A 1 -20.38 -43.31 2.79
C MET A 1 -20.84 -41.91 3.16
N ILE A 2 -21.95 -41.75 3.89
CA ILE A 2 -22.50 -40.44 4.27
C ILE A 2 -21.49 -39.57 5.05
N VAL A 3 -20.78 -40.13 6.03
CA VAL A 3 -19.76 -39.39 6.83
C VAL A 3 -18.61 -38.87 5.95
N ALA A 4 -18.13 -39.69 5.00
CA ALA A 4 -17.06 -39.29 4.10
C ALA A 4 -17.50 -38.14 3.17
N VAL A 5 -18.74 -38.19 2.67
CA VAL A 5 -19.33 -37.12 1.85
C VAL A 5 -19.48 -35.84 2.67
N ALA A 6 -19.95 -35.93 3.92
CA ALA A 6 -20.09 -34.77 4.80
C ALA A 6 -18.75 -34.08 5.07
N ILE A 7 -17.69 -34.85 5.36
CA ILE A 7 -16.34 -34.30 5.57
C ILE A 7 -15.80 -33.66 4.29
N ALA A 8 -16.02 -34.28 3.13
CA ALA A 8 -15.57 -33.73 1.86
C ALA A 8 -16.25 -32.38 1.56
N VAL A 9 -17.55 -32.27 1.79
CA VAL A 9 -18.31 -31.02 1.56
C VAL A 9 -17.87 -29.92 2.52
N THR A 10 -17.67 -30.22 3.82
CA THR A 10 -17.22 -29.21 4.78
C THR A 10 -15.80 -28.73 4.47
N ALA A 11 -14.88 -29.65 4.14
CA ALA A 11 -13.52 -29.30 3.75
C ALA A 11 -13.47 -28.47 2.45
N LEU A 12 -14.29 -28.83 1.45
CA LEU A 12 -14.36 -28.06 0.22
C LEU A 12 -14.95 -26.67 0.47
N GLY A 13 -15.99 -26.57 1.30
CA GLY A 13 -16.59 -25.31 1.71
C GLY A 13 -15.58 -24.38 2.40
N THR A 14 -14.80 -24.89 3.35
CA THR A 14 -13.77 -24.09 4.04
C THR A 14 -12.63 -23.67 3.11
N VAL A 15 -12.21 -24.53 2.19
CA VAL A 15 -11.19 -24.16 1.19
C VAL A 15 -11.71 -23.07 0.27
N LEU A 16 -12.96 -23.17 -0.20
CA LEU A 16 -13.57 -22.17 -1.09
C LEU A 16 -13.75 -20.81 -0.40
N THR A 17 -14.13 -20.76 0.88
CA THR A 17 -14.22 -19.49 1.61
C THR A 17 -12.86 -18.83 1.80
N ILE A 18 -11.82 -19.61 2.11
CA ILE A 18 -10.45 -19.09 2.21
C ILE A 18 -9.92 -18.62 0.85
N ALA A 19 -10.22 -19.35 -0.23
CA ALA A 19 -9.82 -18.95 -1.57
C ALA A 19 -10.51 -17.65 -2.01
N ALA A 20 -11.79 -17.48 -1.69
CA ALA A 20 -12.55 -16.27 -2.00
C ALA A 20 -12.04 -15.02 -1.25
N THR A 21 -11.41 -15.19 -0.08
CA THR A 21 -10.81 -14.08 0.68
C THR A 21 -9.36 -13.80 0.31
N ARG A 22 -8.67 -14.73 -0.38
CA ARG A 22 -7.34 -14.52 -0.93
C ARG A 22 -7.46 -13.83 -2.29
N GLY A 23 -7.49 -12.50 -2.29
CA GLY A 23 -7.38 -11.70 -3.51
C GLY A 23 -6.07 -11.99 -4.26
N THR A 24 -6.06 -11.75 -5.57
CA THR A 24 -4.82 -11.77 -6.36
C THR A 24 -3.88 -10.70 -5.80
N PRO A 25 -2.59 -11.00 -5.53
CA PRO A 25 -1.66 -9.97 -5.08
C PRO A 25 -1.64 -8.81 -6.08
N ALA A 26 -2.03 -7.62 -5.63
CA ALA A 26 -2.01 -6.44 -6.47
C ALA A 26 -0.57 -6.19 -6.95
N ALA A 27 -0.42 -5.80 -8.22
CA ALA A 27 0.88 -5.44 -8.76
C ALA A 27 1.50 -4.31 -7.90
N PRO A 28 2.81 -4.40 -7.54
CA PRO A 28 3.46 -3.37 -6.76
C PRO A 28 3.33 -1.98 -7.39
N VAL A 29 3.15 -0.96 -6.57
CA VAL A 29 3.08 0.43 -7.02
C VAL A 29 4.48 0.88 -7.44
N VAL A 30 4.63 1.25 -8.71
CA VAL A 30 5.86 1.87 -9.20
C VAL A 30 5.87 3.34 -8.79
N ILE A 31 6.90 3.75 -8.04
CA ILE A 31 7.09 5.13 -7.59
C ILE A 31 8.35 5.66 -8.26
N ALA A 32 8.19 6.59 -9.20
CA ALA A 32 9.34 7.23 -9.85
C ALA A 32 10.22 7.96 -8.82
N ALA A 33 11.53 7.73 -8.83
CA ALA A 33 12.45 8.46 -7.97
C ALA A 33 12.52 9.95 -8.38
N VAL A 34 12.48 10.85 -7.39
CA VAL A 34 12.65 12.30 -7.57
C VAL A 34 13.53 12.84 -6.43
N PRO A 35 14.20 13.99 -6.60
CA PRO A 35 15.01 14.57 -5.54
C PRO A 35 14.21 14.83 -4.25
N ALA A 36 14.58 14.12 -3.19
CA ALA A 36 13.97 14.22 -1.87
C ALA A 36 15.06 14.32 -0.78
N PRO A 37 15.75 15.47 -0.68
CA PRO A 37 16.87 15.64 0.26
C PRO A 37 16.44 15.46 1.73
N GLY A 38 15.16 15.64 2.03
CA GLY A 38 14.60 15.45 3.37
C GLY A 38 14.14 14.02 3.69
N ALA A 39 14.21 13.07 2.75
CA ALA A 39 13.57 11.76 2.88
C ALA A 39 14.13 10.90 4.04
N GLN A 40 15.37 11.15 4.45
CA GLN A 40 16.04 10.42 5.54
C GLN A 40 16.06 11.21 6.86
N THR A 41 15.41 12.38 6.92
CA THR A 41 15.35 13.16 8.16
C THR A 41 14.54 12.42 9.24
N PRO A 42 14.83 12.63 10.54
CA PRO A 42 14.09 11.98 11.62
C PRO A 42 12.57 12.22 11.57
N GLN A 43 12.15 13.42 11.17
CA GLN A 43 10.74 13.79 11.03
C GLN A 43 10.06 12.96 9.94
N CYS A 44 10.77 12.76 8.82
CA CYS A 44 10.24 11.99 7.71
C CYS A 44 10.11 10.51 8.07
N GLN A 45 11.12 9.95 8.72
CA GLN A 45 11.07 8.58 9.23
C GLN A 45 9.95 8.39 10.25
N ALA A 46 9.78 9.34 11.18
CA ALA A 46 8.69 9.32 12.14
C ALA A 46 7.31 9.32 11.46
N LEU A 47 7.13 10.11 10.38
CA LEU A 47 5.91 10.08 9.58
C LEU A 47 5.70 8.71 8.94
N ILE A 48 6.71 8.19 8.22
CA ILE A 48 6.60 6.89 7.54
C ILE A 48 6.24 5.76 8.50
N ASN A 49 6.85 5.75 9.69
CA ASN A 49 6.64 4.72 10.72
C ASN A 49 5.26 4.78 11.40
N THR A 50 4.55 5.91 11.29
CA THR A 50 3.22 6.10 11.89
C THR A 50 2.09 6.05 10.87
N LEU A 51 2.41 5.77 9.60
CA LEU A 51 1.40 5.69 8.55
C LEU A 51 0.43 4.54 8.80
N PRO A 52 -0.88 4.77 8.59
CA PRO A 52 -1.88 3.75 8.80
C PRO A 52 -1.86 2.70 7.68
N ASP A 53 -2.28 1.48 8.03
CA ASP A 53 -2.51 0.41 7.06
C ASP A 53 -3.69 0.72 6.13
N LEU A 54 -4.63 1.55 6.57
CA LEU A 54 -5.79 2.01 5.80
C LEU A 54 -5.78 3.54 5.70
N LEU A 55 -5.83 4.05 4.47
CA LEU A 55 -6.05 5.47 4.17
C LEU A 55 -7.47 5.65 3.64
N GLY A 56 -8.41 5.94 4.55
CA GLY A 56 -9.83 5.80 4.26
C GLY A 56 -10.14 4.34 3.90
N ASP A 57 -10.71 4.12 2.72
CA ASP A 57 -11.03 2.78 2.22
C ASP A 57 -9.87 2.13 1.41
N LEU A 58 -8.72 2.81 1.30
CA LEU A 58 -7.57 2.32 0.53
C LEU A 58 -6.60 1.55 1.45
N PRO A 59 -6.41 0.23 1.26
CA PRO A 59 -5.40 -0.52 2.01
C PRO A 59 -3.99 -0.17 1.51
N ARG A 60 -3.01 -0.33 2.41
CA ARG A 60 -1.59 -0.17 2.14
C ARG A 60 -1.17 -1.07 0.98
N ALA A 61 -0.47 -0.51 0.02
CA ALA A 61 0.01 -1.23 -1.16
C ALA A 61 1.52 -1.47 -1.07
N ALA A 62 1.95 -2.63 -1.55
CA ALA A 62 3.38 -2.89 -1.77
C ALA A 62 3.93 -1.95 -2.84
N THR A 63 5.17 -1.52 -2.68
CA THR A 63 5.92 -0.70 -3.62
C THR A 63 6.89 -1.54 -4.42
N ALA A 64 7.18 -1.13 -5.65
CA ALA A 64 8.18 -1.80 -6.47
C ALA A 64 9.59 -1.50 -5.93
N GLU A 65 10.44 -2.53 -5.85
CA GLU A 65 11.81 -2.38 -5.41
C GLU A 65 12.74 -1.87 -6.54
N PRO A 66 13.72 -1.00 -6.22
CA PRO A 66 13.99 -0.42 -4.91
C PRO A 66 12.97 0.66 -4.53
N THR A 67 12.38 0.54 -3.34
CA THR A 67 11.40 1.53 -2.86
C THR A 67 12.11 2.86 -2.55
N PRO A 68 11.71 4.00 -3.15
CA PRO A 68 12.33 5.28 -2.83
C PRO A 68 12.15 5.66 -1.35
N ALA A 69 13.20 6.19 -0.73
CA ALA A 69 13.15 6.61 0.67
C ALA A 69 12.03 7.63 0.92
N GLY A 70 11.37 7.53 2.08
CA GLY A 70 10.32 8.47 2.46
C GLY A 70 9.04 8.34 1.63
N THR A 71 8.76 7.16 1.06
CA THR A 71 7.55 6.93 0.24
C THR A 71 6.66 5.83 0.77
N ALA A 72 5.38 5.92 0.41
CA ALA A 72 4.34 4.95 0.73
C ALA A 72 3.21 5.02 -0.29
N ALA A 73 2.44 3.95 -0.43
CA ALA A 73 1.29 3.92 -1.32
C ALA A 73 0.08 3.16 -0.73
N TRP A 74 -1.11 3.52 -1.19
CA TRP A 74 -2.36 2.82 -0.90
C TRP A 74 -3.16 2.62 -2.19
N ARG A 75 -3.84 1.47 -2.31
CA ARG A 75 -4.65 1.11 -3.49
C ARG A 75 -5.65 0.01 -3.16
N ALA A 76 -6.94 0.24 -3.46
CA ALA A 76 -8.00 -0.79 -3.45
C ALA A 76 -8.32 -1.35 -4.86
N GLY A 77 -7.69 -0.78 -5.89
CA GLY A 77 -7.91 -1.01 -7.32
C GLY A 77 -7.70 0.32 -8.05
N GLY A 78 -7.29 0.30 -9.33
CA GLY A 78 -7.06 1.53 -10.11
C GLY A 78 -5.85 2.37 -9.67
N GLU A 79 -5.97 3.70 -9.78
CA GLU A 79 -4.88 4.65 -9.56
C GLU A 79 -4.49 4.73 -8.07
N PRO A 80 -3.20 4.62 -7.72
CA PRO A 80 -2.76 4.64 -6.33
C PRO A 80 -2.74 6.06 -5.75
N VAL A 81 -2.88 6.15 -4.43
CA VAL A 81 -2.46 7.34 -3.68
C VAL A 81 -1.01 7.12 -3.22
N ILE A 82 -0.12 8.05 -3.58
CA ILE A 82 1.31 7.98 -3.24
C ILE A 82 1.66 9.13 -2.31
N LEU A 83 2.20 8.82 -1.13
CA LEU A 83 2.80 9.79 -0.22
C LEU A 83 4.30 9.86 -0.47
N ARG A 84 4.82 11.09 -0.53
CA ARG A 84 6.25 11.38 -0.64
C ARG A 84 6.61 12.43 0.40
N CYS A 85 7.46 12.05 1.33
CA CYS A 85 7.95 12.92 2.37
C CYS A 85 9.39 13.36 2.06
N GLY A 86 9.75 14.59 2.45
CA GLY A 86 11.10 15.12 2.27
C GLY A 86 11.42 15.62 0.87
N LEU A 87 10.40 15.89 0.04
CA LEU A 87 10.57 16.52 -1.27
C LEU A 87 11.23 17.91 -1.12
N GLY A 88 12.11 18.24 -2.06
CA GLY A 88 12.61 19.60 -2.20
C GLY A 88 11.48 20.54 -2.61
N ARG A 89 11.54 21.80 -2.15
CA ARG A 89 10.64 22.84 -2.63
C ARG A 89 11.01 23.17 -4.09
N PRO A 90 10.08 23.03 -5.06
CA PRO A 90 10.32 23.48 -6.42
C PRO A 90 10.65 24.97 -6.46
N ALA A 91 11.53 25.40 -7.36
CA ALA A 91 11.96 26.80 -7.44
C ALA A 91 10.77 27.73 -7.80
N GLU A 92 9.82 27.20 -8.55
CA GLU A 92 8.59 27.84 -8.99
C GLU A 92 7.44 27.76 -7.97
N PHE A 93 7.63 27.09 -6.83
CA PHE A 93 6.57 26.93 -5.84
C PHE A 93 6.29 28.26 -5.12
N VAL A 94 5.17 28.87 -5.47
CA VAL A 94 4.62 30.05 -4.79
C VAL A 94 3.55 29.56 -3.79
N VAL A 95 3.66 29.96 -2.52
CA VAL A 95 2.64 29.65 -1.52
C VAL A 95 1.35 30.38 -1.94
N GLY A 96 0.26 29.63 -2.16
CA GLY A 96 -1.05 30.21 -2.38
C GLY A 96 -1.43 31.08 -1.18
N ALA A 97 -1.85 32.33 -1.44
CA ALA A 97 -2.33 33.23 -0.39
C ALA A 97 -3.53 32.58 0.35
N PRO A 98 -3.65 32.80 1.67
CA PRO A 98 -4.74 32.23 2.48
C PRO A 98 -6.13 32.70 2.03
#